data_AF-A0A943P6X6-F1
#
_entry.id   AF-A0A943P6X6-F1
#
_cell.length_a   1.000
_cell.length_b   1.000
_cell.length_c   1.000
_cell.angle_alpha   90.00
_cell.angle_beta   90.00
_cell.angle_gamma   90.00
#
_symmetry.space_group_name_H-M   'P 1'
#
loop_
_entity.id
_entity.type
_entity.pdbx_description
1 polymer ?
#
loop_
_entity_poly.entity_id
_entity_poly.type
_entity_poly.pdbx_seq_one_letter_code
_entity_poly.pdbx_strand_id
1 'polypeptide(L)'
;MFIEKGYKETTMLDIIREAGVSAGTFQNIFRTKDGVLTELVNVMFDNQFSTAESIVGGSSDPVLLYSVELAVQMTLAELNENLRQIYVEAYTQPKINEYICQKTSSELYKLFGGIMPQYSESDFYESDIGNAGIMRAYMARPCDKYFTLERKLEKLLRMTLNSFDIPKDKQNQVVDYVDSLDIRSIADGVMQKLFETLAMKFDFSLA
;
A
#
# COMPACT_ATOMS: atom_id res chain seq x y z
N MET A 1 -9.53 -13.11 -9.19
CA MET A 1 -10.17 -13.58 -7.94
C MET A 1 -10.15 -12.58 -6.78
N PHE A 2 -9.04 -12.34 -6.04
CA PHE A 2 -9.08 -11.43 -4.87
C PHE A 2 -9.52 -10.01 -5.23
N ILE A 3 -9.12 -9.52 -6.40
CA ILE A 3 -9.49 -8.19 -6.90
C ILE A 3 -10.97 -8.12 -7.31
N GLU A 4 -11.55 -9.22 -7.78
CA GLU A 4 -12.91 -9.26 -8.32
C GLU A 4 -13.96 -9.63 -7.26
N LYS A 5 -13.64 -10.60 -6.41
CA LYS A 5 -14.53 -11.19 -5.39
C LYS A 5 -14.18 -10.73 -3.96
N GLY A 6 -13.02 -10.10 -3.76
CA GLY A 6 -12.50 -9.77 -2.45
C GLY A 6 -11.75 -10.93 -1.80
N TYR A 7 -10.83 -10.60 -0.90
CA TYR A 7 -10.05 -11.60 -0.18
C TYR A 7 -10.97 -12.53 0.61
N LYS A 8 -11.89 -12.02 1.43
CA LYS A 8 -12.68 -12.86 2.37
C LYS A 8 -13.55 -13.89 1.67
N GLU A 9 -14.22 -13.51 0.59
CA GLU A 9 -15.15 -14.38 -0.14
C GLU A 9 -14.46 -15.37 -1.08
N THR A 10 -13.20 -15.11 -1.45
CA THR A 10 -12.40 -16.05 -2.24
C THR A 10 -11.96 -17.23 -1.37
N THR A 11 -12.44 -18.44 -1.67
CA THR A 11 -12.02 -19.64 -0.94
C THR A 11 -10.80 -20.29 -1.60
N MET A 12 -10.06 -21.12 -0.85
CA MET A 12 -9.00 -21.93 -1.47
C MET A 12 -9.53 -22.87 -2.56
N LEU A 13 -10.75 -23.39 -2.39
CA LEU A 13 -11.37 -24.26 -3.40
C LEU A 13 -11.67 -23.50 -4.68
N ASP A 14 -12.11 -22.24 -4.58
CA ASP A 14 -12.31 -21.39 -5.75
C ASP A 14 -10.97 -21.21 -6.51
N ILE A 15 -9.89 -20.90 -5.79
CA ILE A 15 -8.55 -20.71 -6.39
C ILE A 15 -8.04 -22.00 -7.04
N ILE A 16 -8.16 -23.14 -6.36
CA ILE A 16 -7.71 -24.45 -6.88
C ILE A 16 -8.49 -24.81 -8.14
N ARG A 17 -9.81 -24.59 -8.13
CA ARG A 17 -10.69 -24.87 -9.27
C ARG A 17 -10.34 -23.99 -10.46
N GLU A 18 -10.13 -22.69 -10.24
CA GLU A 18 -9.78 -21.74 -11.29
C GLU A 18 -8.39 -22.03 -11.89
N ALA A 19 -7.42 -22.35 -11.04
CA ALA A 19 -6.06 -22.67 -11.47
C ALA A 19 -5.95 -24.04 -12.20
N GLY A 20 -6.99 -24.87 -12.15
CA GLY A 20 -6.99 -26.19 -12.79
C GLY A 20 -5.98 -27.17 -12.20
N VAL A 21 -5.53 -26.96 -10.96
CA VAL A 21 -4.52 -27.79 -10.28
C VAL A 21 -5.14 -28.69 -9.22
N SER A 22 -4.39 -29.71 -8.78
CA SER A 22 -4.80 -30.50 -7.61
C SER A 22 -4.61 -29.71 -6.31
N ALA A 23 -5.39 -30.06 -5.28
CA ALA A 23 -5.19 -29.48 -3.95
C ALA A 23 -3.77 -29.73 -3.40
N GLY A 24 -3.18 -30.89 -3.69
CA GLY A 24 -1.80 -31.22 -3.29
C GLY A 24 -0.76 -30.34 -3.98
N THR A 25 -0.93 -30.05 -5.27
CA THR A 25 -0.06 -29.14 -6.04
C THR A 25 -0.14 -27.72 -5.48
N PHE A 26 -1.35 -27.22 -5.23
CA PHE A 26 -1.55 -25.89 -4.65
C PHE A 26 -0.92 -25.77 -3.26
N GLN A 27 -1.14 -26.76 -2.40
CA GLN A 27 -0.56 -26.83 -1.05
C GLN A 27 0.97 -26.86 -1.07
N ASN A 28 1.57 -27.50 -2.07
CA ASN A 28 3.03 -27.52 -2.21
C ASN A 28 3.62 -26.15 -2.56
N ILE A 29 2.93 -25.37 -3.41
CA ILE A 29 3.41 -24.06 -3.88
C ILE A 29 3.09 -22.95 -2.88
N PHE A 30 1.80 -22.77 -2.57
CA PHE A 30 1.34 -21.62 -1.78
C PHE A 30 1.13 -21.95 -0.30
N ARG A 31 0.94 -23.23 0.04
CA ARG A 31 0.55 -23.74 1.37
C ARG A 31 -0.80 -23.24 1.87
N THR A 32 -1.06 -21.95 1.82
CA THR A 32 -2.30 -21.32 2.29
C THR A 32 -2.77 -20.25 1.32
N LYS A 33 -4.00 -19.78 1.52
CA LYS A 33 -4.53 -18.58 0.87
C LYS A 33 -3.66 -17.34 1.11
N ASP A 34 -3.00 -17.26 2.26
CA ASP A 34 -2.06 -16.18 2.60
C ASP A 34 -0.77 -16.24 1.78
N GLY A 35 -0.37 -17.44 1.32
CA GLY A 35 0.73 -17.58 0.36
C GLY A 35 0.41 -16.88 -0.97
N VAL A 36 -0.83 -17.00 -1.44
CA VAL A 36 -1.29 -16.27 -2.64
C VAL A 36 -1.37 -14.76 -2.37
N LEU A 37 -1.81 -14.36 -1.18
CA LEU A 37 -1.84 -12.94 -0.79
C LEU A 37 -0.43 -12.34 -0.74
N THR A 38 0.55 -13.10 -0.24
CA THR A 38 1.97 -12.69 -0.20
C THR A 38 2.49 -12.35 -1.60
N GLU A 39 2.23 -13.20 -2.60
CA GLU A 39 2.68 -12.93 -3.97
C GLU A 39 2.02 -11.68 -4.58
N LEU A 40 0.75 -11.44 -4.28
CA LEU A 40 0.06 -10.22 -4.69
C LEU A 40 0.68 -8.98 -4.02
N VAL A 41 0.95 -9.04 -2.72
CA VAL A 41 1.58 -7.96 -1.96
C VAL A 41 2.98 -7.65 -2.48
N ASN A 42 3.78 -8.66 -2.83
CA ASN A 42 5.09 -8.46 -3.44
C ASN A 42 4.99 -7.61 -4.72
N VAL A 43 4.06 -7.94 -5.61
CA VAL A 43 3.86 -7.18 -6.86
C VAL A 43 3.41 -5.75 -6.58
N MET A 44 2.47 -5.58 -5.65
CA MET A 44 1.97 -4.25 -5.30
C MET A 44 3.09 -3.38 -4.72
N PHE A 45 3.91 -3.92 -3.82
CA PHE A 45 5.01 -3.21 -3.18
C PHE A 45 6.10 -2.80 -4.19
N ASP A 46 6.53 -3.72 -5.05
CA ASP A 46 7.61 -3.48 -6.02
C ASP A 46 7.33 -2.30 -6.97
N ASN A 47 6.05 -1.91 -7.13
CA ASN A 47 5.62 -0.85 -8.03
C ASN A 47 5.19 0.45 -7.34
N GLN A 48 5.03 0.48 -6.01
CA GLN A 48 4.37 1.62 -5.35
C GLN A 48 5.24 2.89 -5.32
N PHE A 49 6.53 2.76 -5.01
CA PHE A 49 7.43 3.91 -4.94
C PHE A 49 7.76 4.47 -6.33
N SER A 50 7.98 3.61 -7.34
CA SER A 50 8.18 4.05 -8.73
C SER A 50 6.94 4.71 -9.33
N THR A 51 5.75 4.28 -8.90
CA THR A 51 4.48 4.94 -9.24
C THR A 51 4.41 6.32 -8.59
N ALA A 52 4.75 6.46 -7.31
CA ALA A 52 4.80 7.74 -6.63
C ALA A 52 5.81 8.72 -7.28
N GLU A 53 7.00 8.25 -7.64
CA GLU A 53 8.02 9.00 -8.40
C GLU A 53 7.47 9.57 -9.71
N SER A 54 6.71 8.75 -10.44
CA SER A 54 6.09 9.15 -11.71
C SER A 54 5.04 10.25 -11.51
N ILE A 55 4.28 10.20 -10.41
CA ILE A 55 3.24 11.19 -10.07
C ILE A 55 3.86 12.53 -9.68
N VAL A 56 4.95 12.52 -8.89
CA VAL A 56 5.64 13.75 -8.48
C VAL A 56 6.52 14.34 -9.59
N GLY A 57 6.45 13.81 -10.81
CA GLY A 57 7.13 14.35 -11.99
C GLY A 57 8.66 14.31 -11.89
N GLY A 58 9.21 13.31 -11.19
CA GLY A 58 10.66 13.21 -10.96
C GLY A 58 11.19 14.18 -9.91
N SER A 59 10.32 14.76 -9.07
CA SER A 59 10.75 15.48 -7.87
C SER A 59 11.67 14.61 -7.02
N SER A 60 12.82 15.18 -6.64
CA SER A 60 13.77 14.53 -5.72
C SER A 60 13.44 14.78 -4.25
N ASP A 61 12.24 15.28 -3.95
CA ASP A 61 11.80 15.55 -2.58
C ASP A 61 11.29 14.27 -1.93
N PRO A 62 12.06 13.67 -1.01
CA PRO A 62 11.69 12.39 -0.42
C PRO A 62 10.43 12.47 0.44
N VAL A 63 10.17 13.63 1.08
CA VAL A 63 8.99 13.81 1.94
C VAL A 63 7.73 13.85 1.09
N LEU A 64 7.81 14.55 -0.04
CA LEU A 64 6.72 14.61 -1.01
C LEU A 64 6.43 13.23 -1.60
N LEU A 65 7.46 12.51 -2.01
CA LEU A 65 7.35 11.18 -2.61
C LEU A 65 6.69 10.18 -1.67
N TYR A 66 7.14 10.10 -0.41
CA TYR A 66 6.50 9.27 0.61
C TYR A 66 5.05 9.69 0.88
N SER A 67 4.77 11.00 0.91
CA SER A 67 3.40 11.50 1.13
C SER A 67 2.46 11.12 0.00
N VAL A 68 2.90 11.17 -1.26
CA VAL A 68 2.11 10.76 -2.42
C VAL A 68 1.90 9.25 -2.44
N GLU A 69 2.91 8.46 -2.09
CA GLU A 69 2.79 6.99 -1.96
C GLU A 69 1.66 6.62 -0.98
N LEU A 70 1.73 7.15 0.25
CA LEU A 70 0.70 6.94 1.26
C LEU A 70 -0.69 7.40 0.81
N ALA A 71 -0.77 8.55 0.14
CA ALA A 71 -2.03 9.12 -0.32
C ALA A 71 -2.69 8.27 -1.40
N VAL A 72 -1.90 7.78 -2.36
CA VAL A 72 -2.38 6.86 -3.41
C VAL A 72 -2.84 5.55 -2.78
N GLN A 73 -2.03 4.94 -1.91
CA GLN A 73 -2.37 3.67 -1.28
C GLN A 73 -3.67 3.75 -0.47
N MET A 74 -3.84 4.82 0.33
CA MET A 74 -5.08 5.07 1.07
C MET A 74 -6.27 5.30 0.15
N THR A 75 -6.07 6.04 -0.94
CA THR A 75 -7.15 6.32 -1.91
C THR A 75 -7.58 5.06 -2.66
N LEU A 76 -6.66 4.18 -3.04
CA LEU A 76 -6.96 2.87 -3.63
C LEU A 76 -7.89 2.04 -2.73
N ALA A 77 -7.62 2.02 -1.43
CA ALA A 77 -8.47 1.35 -0.46
C ALA A 77 -9.86 2.02 -0.35
N GLU A 78 -9.96 3.34 -0.54
CA GLU A 78 -11.26 4.02 -0.54
C GLU A 78 -12.07 3.83 -1.81
N LEU A 79 -11.42 3.68 -2.97
CA LEU A 79 -12.10 3.52 -4.26
C LEU A 79 -12.57 2.08 -4.52
N ASN A 80 -11.92 1.07 -3.92
CA ASN A 80 -12.20 -0.33 -4.19
C ASN A 80 -12.21 -1.18 -2.92
N GLU A 81 -13.39 -1.70 -2.56
CA GLU A 81 -13.58 -2.49 -1.34
C GLU A 81 -12.81 -3.82 -1.35
N ASN A 82 -12.59 -4.42 -2.52
CA ASN A 82 -11.78 -5.63 -2.63
C ASN A 82 -10.30 -5.32 -2.38
N LEU A 83 -9.79 -4.21 -2.90
CA LEU A 83 -8.44 -3.72 -2.57
C LEU A 83 -8.33 -3.34 -1.10
N ARG A 84 -9.35 -2.69 -0.52
CA ARG A 84 -9.40 -2.43 0.93
C ARG A 84 -9.20 -3.71 1.73
N GLN A 85 -9.96 -4.77 1.41
CA GLN A 85 -9.83 -6.05 2.09
C GLN A 85 -8.43 -6.64 1.93
N ILE A 86 -7.84 -6.56 0.75
CA ILE A 86 -6.47 -7.02 0.48
C ILE A 86 -5.46 -6.27 1.38
N TYR A 87 -5.50 -4.94 1.38
CA TYR A 87 -4.58 -4.14 2.21
C TYR A 87 -4.78 -4.38 3.70
N VAL A 88 -6.03 -4.36 4.18
CA VAL A 88 -6.32 -4.59 5.61
C VAL A 88 -5.84 -5.97 6.04
N GLU A 89 -6.04 -7.00 5.21
CA GLU A 89 -5.56 -8.34 5.51
C GLU A 89 -4.02 -8.42 5.49
N ALA A 90 -3.37 -7.78 4.51
CA ALA A 90 -1.92 -7.75 4.40
C ALA A 90 -1.25 -7.15 5.65
N TYR A 91 -1.79 -6.03 6.16
CA TYR A 91 -1.32 -5.44 7.42
C TYR A 91 -1.78 -6.21 8.69
N THR A 92 -2.74 -7.13 8.57
CA THR A 92 -3.20 -7.95 9.71
C THR A 92 -2.38 -9.23 9.87
N GLN A 93 -1.97 -9.85 8.77
CA GLN A 93 -1.27 -11.13 8.79
C GLN A 93 0.20 -10.94 9.20
N PRO A 94 0.66 -11.51 10.34
CA PRO A 94 1.97 -11.17 10.91
C PRO A 94 3.15 -11.32 9.94
N LYS A 95 3.15 -12.38 9.12
CA LYS A 95 4.24 -12.62 8.15
C LYS A 95 4.25 -11.64 6.99
N ILE A 96 3.07 -11.23 6.54
CA ILE A 96 2.93 -10.28 5.41
C ILE A 96 3.21 -8.87 5.91
N ASN A 97 2.70 -8.52 7.09
CA ASN A 97 3.00 -7.24 7.72
C ASN A 97 4.49 -7.10 8.03
N GLU A 98 5.15 -8.14 8.53
CA GLU A 98 6.61 -8.13 8.72
C GLU A 98 7.36 -7.85 7.42
N TYR A 99 6.96 -8.52 6.34
CA TYR A 99 7.53 -8.27 5.01
C TYR A 99 7.35 -6.82 4.57
N ILE A 100 6.14 -6.26 4.71
CA ILE A 100 5.84 -4.87 4.37
C ILE A 100 6.73 -3.94 5.21
N CYS A 101 6.76 -4.10 6.53
CA CYS A 101 7.53 -3.23 7.42
C CYS A 101 9.03 -3.24 7.08
N GLN A 102 9.63 -4.42 6.84
CA GLN A 102 11.05 -4.51 6.46
C GLN A 102 11.34 -3.83 5.12
N LYS A 103 10.47 -4.02 4.13
CA LYS A 103 10.65 -3.42 2.81
C LYS A 103 10.45 -1.91 2.85
N THR A 104 9.42 -1.43 3.53
CA THR A 104 9.17 0.00 3.71
C THR A 104 10.31 0.65 4.48
N SER A 105 10.84 0.02 5.54
CA SER A 105 11.95 0.59 6.29
C SER A 105 13.21 0.76 5.44
N SER A 106 13.51 -0.18 4.54
CA SER A 106 14.63 -0.04 3.60
C SER A 106 14.41 1.12 2.63
N GLU A 107 13.19 1.33 2.12
CA GLU A 107 12.88 2.47 1.24
C GLU A 107 12.92 3.80 2.01
N LEU A 108 12.35 3.84 3.21
CA LEU A 108 12.42 5.01 4.08
C LEU A 108 13.84 5.39 4.44
N TYR A 109 14.72 4.41 4.72
CA TYR A 109 16.13 4.67 4.97
C TYR A 109 16.81 5.33 3.76
N LYS A 110 16.50 4.88 2.53
CA LYS A 110 17.03 5.51 1.30
C LYS A 110 16.51 6.94 1.12
N LEU A 111 15.23 7.17 1.40
CA LEU A 111 14.57 8.47 1.21
C LEU A 111 14.97 9.49 2.28
N PHE A 112 14.96 9.09 3.56
CA PHE A 112 15.10 9.96 4.71
C PHE A 112 16.46 9.86 5.40
N GLY A 113 17.32 8.89 5.08
CA GLY A 113 18.64 8.75 5.71
C GLY A 113 19.52 9.99 5.60
N GLY A 114 19.39 10.76 4.50
CA GLY A 114 20.06 12.06 4.35
C GLY A 114 19.45 13.19 5.18
N ILE A 115 18.17 13.10 5.52
CA ILE A 115 17.43 14.07 6.36
C ILE A 115 17.62 13.77 7.85
N MET A 116 17.74 12.49 8.19
CA MET A 116 17.84 11.97 9.55
C MET A 116 19.14 11.15 9.69
N PRO A 117 20.32 11.79 9.64
CA PRO A 117 21.61 11.08 9.66
C PRO A 117 21.88 10.31 10.95
N GLN A 118 21.11 10.60 12.02
CA GLN A 118 21.16 9.90 13.30
C GLN A 118 20.30 8.62 13.32
N TYR A 119 19.46 8.39 12.31
CA TYR A 119 18.62 7.20 12.21
C TYR A 119 19.34 6.11 11.43
N SER A 120 19.33 4.90 11.98
CA SER A 120 19.66 3.66 11.28
C SER A 120 18.41 3.08 10.61
N GLU A 121 18.60 2.06 9.77
CA GLU A 121 17.47 1.32 9.19
C GLU A 121 16.55 0.71 10.27
N SER A 122 17.10 0.35 11.45
CA SER A 122 16.30 -0.15 12.58
C SER A 122 15.34 0.91 13.12
N ASP A 123 15.78 2.17 13.20
CA ASP A 123 14.93 3.28 13.68
C ASP A 123 13.77 3.54 12.71
N PHE A 124 14.02 3.40 11.41
CA PHE A 124 12.96 3.44 10.39
C PHE A 124 12.02 2.24 10.49
N TYR A 125 12.52 1.04 10.76
CA TYR A 125 11.70 -0.15 10.96
C TYR A 125 10.77 -0.03 12.18
N GLU A 126 11.30 0.41 13.32
CA GLU A 126 10.51 0.65 14.54
C GLU A 126 9.41 1.69 14.31
N SER A 127 9.73 2.76 13.59
CA SER A 127 8.77 3.80 13.20
C SER A 127 7.71 3.26 12.23
N ASP A 128 8.11 2.44 11.26
CA ASP A 128 7.20 1.90 10.26
C ASP A 128 6.22 0.87 10.83
N ILE A 129 6.58 0.12 11.87
CA ILE A 129 5.61 -0.72 12.61
C ILE A 129 4.43 0.14 13.09
N GLY A 130 4.70 1.34 13.59
CA GLY A 130 3.68 2.31 13.99
C GLY A 130 2.86 2.81 12.78
N ASN A 131 3.54 3.17 11.69
CA ASN A 131 2.89 3.69 10.48
C ASN A 131 2.00 2.63 9.80
N ALA A 132 2.44 1.37 9.73
CA ALA A 132 1.65 0.23 9.28
C ALA A 132 0.37 0.06 10.12
N GLY A 133 0.47 0.26 11.44
CA GLY A 133 -0.69 0.28 12.34
C GLY A 133 -1.70 1.39 12.00
N ILE A 134 -1.21 2.61 11.72
CA ILE A 134 -2.05 3.74 11.30
C ILE A 134 -2.73 3.43 9.96
N MET A 135 -1.96 2.98 8.96
CA MET A 135 -2.46 2.61 7.64
C MET A 135 -3.58 1.59 7.73
N ARG A 136 -3.33 0.48 8.43
CA ARG A 136 -4.30 -0.57 8.66
C ARG A 136 -5.58 -0.03 9.31
N ALA A 137 -5.44 0.74 10.39
CA ALA A 137 -6.59 1.26 11.14
C ALA A 137 -7.44 2.21 10.29
N TYR A 138 -6.80 3.07 9.49
CA TYR A 138 -7.47 4.04 8.63
C TYR A 138 -8.14 3.37 7.42
N MET A 139 -7.51 2.37 6.82
CA MET A 139 -8.09 1.58 5.73
C MET A 139 -9.28 0.73 6.20
N ALA A 140 -9.21 0.19 7.42
CA ALA A 140 -10.30 -0.60 8.00
C ALA A 140 -11.56 0.23 8.34
N ARG A 141 -11.46 1.57 8.36
CA ARG A 141 -12.59 2.48 8.57
C ARG A 141 -12.94 3.19 7.26
N PRO A 142 -13.93 2.72 6.47
CA PRO A 142 -14.34 3.42 5.25
C PRO A 142 -14.66 4.90 5.50
N CYS A 143 -14.42 5.73 4.49
CA CYS A 143 -14.80 7.14 4.57
C CYS A 143 -16.30 7.31 4.84
N ASP A 144 -16.63 8.32 5.64
CA ASP A 144 -18.01 8.68 5.97
C ASP A 144 -18.17 10.20 6.02
N LYS A 145 -19.35 10.67 6.46
CA LYS A 145 -19.68 12.10 6.58
C LYS A 145 -18.69 12.89 7.45
N TYR A 146 -18.05 12.25 8.43
CA TYR A 146 -17.14 12.90 9.38
C TYR A 146 -15.68 12.69 9.03
N PHE A 147 -15.35 11.53 8.45
CA PHE A 147 -14.01 11.15 8.06
C PHE A 147 -13.90 10.98 6.55
N THR A 148 -13.94 12.11 5.84
CA THR A 148 -13.77 12.16 4.37
C THR A 148 -12.37 11.73 3.96
N LEU A 149 -12.16 11.49 2.66
CA LEU A 149 -10.85 11.12 2.14
C LEU A 149 -9.81 12.19 2.48
N GLU A 150 -10.14 13.47 2.26
CA GLU A 150 -9.27 14.62 2.49
C GLU A 150 -8.84 14.69 3.97
N ARG A 151 -9.80 14.58 4.91
CA ARG A 151 -9.47 14.52 6.34
C ARG A 151 -8.65 13.31 6.71
N LYS A 152 -8.86 12.17 6.06
CA LYS A 152 -8.11 10.95 6.30
C LYS A 152 -6.67 11.08 5.82
N LEU A 153 -6.47 11.58 4.61
CA LEU A 153 -5.15 11.85 4.04
C LEU A 153 -4.39 12.86 4.89
N GLU A 154 -5.00 14.00 5.24
CA GLU A 154 -4.37 14.98 6.11
C GLU A 154 -3.92 14.36 7.45
N LYS A 155 -4.81 13.61 8.12
CA LYS A 155 -4.49 12.99 9.41
C LYS A 155 -3.40 11.93 9.28
N LEU A 156 -3.45 11.11 8.23
CA LEU A 156 -2.45 10.09 7.94
C LEU A 156 -1.08 10.74 7.79
N LEU A 157 -0.95 11.69 6.86
CA LEU A 157 0.30 12.38 6.56
C LEU A 157 0.86 13.09 7.79
N ARG A 158 0.01 13.79 8.55
CA ARG A 158 0.46 14.47 9.77
C ARG A 158 0.96 13.50 10.84
N MET A 159 0.39 12.31 10.95
CA MET A 159 0.83 11.33 11.95
C MET A 159 2.13 10.65 11.51
N THR A 160 2.22 10.18 10.26
CA THR A 160 3.39 9.47 9.74
C THR A 160 4.59 10.40 9.59
N LEU A 161 4.42 11.62 9.07
CA LEU A 161 5.53 12.57 8.95
C LEU A 161 6.02 13.06 10.32
N ASN A 162 5.15 13.09 11.33
CA ASN A 162 5.55 13.46 12.68
C ASN A 162 6.34 12.35 13.39
N SER A 163 6.23 11.08 12.98
CA SER A 163 7.11 10.03 13.51
C SER A 163 8.55 10.16 13.04
N PHE A 164 8.79 10.94 11.99
CA PHE A 164 10.10 11.23 11.41
C PHE A 164 10.58 12.66 11.68
N ASP A 165 10.00 13.33 12.69
CA ASP A 165 10.35 14.71 13.08
C ASP A 165 10.34 15.72 11.93
N ILE A 166 9.57 15.47 10.86
CA ILE A 166 9.51 16.36 9.71
C ILE A 166 8.93 17.72 10.15
N PRO A 167 9.59 18.86 9.84
CA PRO A 167 9.13 20.18 10.26
C PRO A 167 7.70 20.50 9.83
N LYS A 168 6.96 21.26 10.67
CA LYS A 168 5.53 21.55 10.45
C LYS A 168 5.25 22.33 9.17
N ASP A 169 6.14 23.25 8.80
CA ASP A 169 6.10 23.96 7.53
C ASP A 169 6.22 22.98 6.35
N LYS A 170 7.13 22.00 6.44
CA LYS A 170 7.25 20.96 5.41
C LYS A 170 6.02 20.05 5.36
N GLN A 171 5.48 19.65 6.51
CA GLN A 171 4.24 18.89 6.59
C GLN A 171 3.07 19.63 5.92
N ASN A 172 2.95 20.95 6.14
CA ASN A 172 1.89 21.74 5.51
C ASN A 172 2.07 21.81 3.99
N GLN A 173 3.30 22.03 3.49
CA GLN A 173 3.57 22.05 2.05
C GLN A 173 3.15 20.76 1.35
N VAL A 174 3.45 19.59 1.94
CA VAL A 174 3.10 18.31 1.31
C VAL A 174 1.62 17.96 1.45
N VAL A 175 0.97 18.36 2.55
CA VAL A 175 -0.49 18.24 2.68
C VAL A 175 -1.19 19.10 1.65
N ASP A 176 -0.80 20.37 1.51
CA ASP A 176 -1.37 21.30 0.51
C ASP A 176 -1.14 20.78 -0.92
N TYR A 177 0.03 20.19 -1.18
CA TYR A 177 0.29 19.55 -2.47
C TYR A 177 -0.65 18.37 -2.72
N VAL A 178 -0.78 17.43 -1.78
CA VAL A 178 -1.67 16.27 -1.92
C VAL A 178 -3.12 16.71 -2.10
N ASP A 179 -3.57 17.73 -1.36
CA ASP A 179 -4.91 18.30 -1.49
C ASP A 179 -5.14 18.98 -2.85
N SER A 180 -4.08 19.46 -3.51
CA SER A 180 -4.15 20.04 -4.86
C SER A 180 -4.25 19.00 -5.98
N LEU A 181 -3.92 17.74 -5.70
CA LEU A 181 -3.99 16.65 -6.68
C LEU A 181 -5.44 16.18 -6.88
N ASP A 182 -5.78 15.79 -8.11
CA ASP A 182 -6.91 14.89 -8.33
C ASP A 182 -6.51 13.45 -7.94
N ILE A 183 -6.37 13.23 -6.63
CA ILE A 183 -5.86 11.97 -6.09
C ILE A 183 -6.75 10.77 -6.44
N ARG A 184 -8.05 11.01 -6.69
CA ARG A 184 -9.00 9.97 -7.08
C ARG A 184 -8.73 9.50 -8.51
N SER A 185 -8.59 10.42 -9.45
CA SER A 185 -8.25 10.08 -10.84
C SER A 185 -6.85 9.45 -10.94
N ILE A 186 -5.89 9.94 -10.15
CA ILE A 186 -4.55 9.34 -10.06
C ILE A 186 -4.65 7.90 -9.55
N ALA A 187 -5.33 7.67 -8.43
CA ALA A 187 -5.47 6.34 -7.85
C ALA A 187 -6.22 5.38 -8.78
N ASP A 188 -7.25 5.83 -9.49
CA ASP A 188 -7.92 5.01 -10.51
C ASP A 188 -6.94 4.59 -11.62
N GLY A 189 -6.15 5.52 -12.15
CA GLY A 189 -5.11 5.20 -13.14
C GLY A 189 -4.06 4.22 -12.62
N VAL A 190 -3.66 4.37 -11.35
CA VAL A 190 -2.75 3.42 -10.68
C VAL A 190 -3.39 2.04 -10.54
N MET A 191 -4.67 1.97 -10.19
CA MET A 191 -5.42 0.72 -10.08
C MET A 191 -5.48 -0.01 -11.43
N GLN A 192 -5.79 0.69 -12.52
CA GLN A 192 -5.81 0.09 -13.86
C GLN A 192 -4.44 -0.47 -14.24
N LYS A 193 -3.37 0.30 -14.04
CA LYS A 193 -2.00 -0.14 -14.32
C LYS A 193 -1.57 -1.33 -13.47
N LEU A 194 -1.98 -1.37 -12.19
CA LEU A 194 -1.76 -2.53 -11.33
C LEU A 194 -2.43 -3.77 -11.92
N PHE A 195 -3.68 -3.64 -12.38
CA PHE A 195 -4.39 -4.77 -12.97
C PHE A 195 -3.77 -5.25 -14.27
N GLU A 196 -3.33 -4.35 -15.15
CA GLU A 196 -2.56 -4.69 -16.35
C GLU A 196 -1.25 -5.40 -16.00
N THR A 197 -0.53 -4.92 -14.98
CA THR A 197 0.72 -5.54 -14.52
C THR A 197 0.48 -6.94 -14.00
N LEU A 198 -0.59 -7.15 -13.23
CA LEU A 198 -0.97 -8.46 -12.71
C LEU A 198 -1.41 -9.40 -13.84
N ALA A 199 -2.21 -8.91 -14.79
CA ALA A 199 -2.64 -9.64 -15.97
C ALA A 199 -1.44 -10.14 -16.78
N MET A 200 -0.45 -9.28 -17.03
CA MET A 200 0.78 -9.66 -17.74
C MET A 200 1.66 -10.63 -16.93
N LYS A 201 1.82 -10.40 -15.61
CA LYS A 201 2.70 -11.23 -14.78
C LYS A 201 2.14 -12.64 -14.57
N PHE A 202 0.82 -12.77 -14.48
CA PHE A 202 0.13 -14.02 -14.14
C PHE A 202 -0.69 -14.60 -15.30
N ASP A 203 -0.59 -14.03 -16.50
CA ASP A 203 -1.24 -14.47 -17.74
C ASP A 203 -2.75 -14.69 -17.59
N PHE A 204 -3.46 -13.64 -17.18
CA PHE A 204 -4.93 -13.64 -17.09
C PHE A 204 -5.55 -12.39 -17.71
N SER A 205 -6.84 -12.45 -18.04
CA SER A 205 -7.65 -11.30 -18.48
C SER A 205 -8.70 -10.96 -17.43
N LEU A 206 -8.90 -9.67 -17.15
CA LEU A 206 -10.07 -9.21 -16.40
C LEU A 206 -11.32 -9.37 -17.28
N ALA A 207 -12.41 -9.87 -16.67
CA ALA A 207 -13.71 -10.05 -17.33
C ALA A 207 -14.48 -8.73 -17.53
#